data_AF-A0A7W5DG88-F1
#
_entry.id   AF-A0A7W5DG88-F1
#
_cell.length_a   1.000
_cell.length_b   1.000
_cell.length_c   1.000
_cell.angle_alpha   90.00
_cell.angle_beta   90.00
_cell.angle_gamma   90.00
#
_symmetry.space_group_name_H-M   'P 1'
#
loop_
_entity.id
_entity.type
_entity.pdbx_description
1 polymer ?
#
loop_
_entity_poly.entity_id
_entity_poly.type
_entity_poly.pdbx_seq_one_letter_code
_entity_poly.pdbx_strand_id
1 'polypeptide(L)'
;MQRLKIWRTSTLLLSAYACFLPAAASVVYRPAAGNRPPQISIKGDLVQTDIETFATIAETARQDAATFMPNGLVNVTLDSRGGNIWVAMSIGRIIRKYSFMTRVEVGASCVSACVYLLAAGEGRYVGGRVGIHRPYLPNDGVTSARAKKAQYEGINAQTRQYLEEMGLPKSLHERMMRTPPDGVNWLSAQELSAFGLTKMIPPPPKPASLGPPVTGSP
;
A
#
# COMPACT_ATOMS: atom_id res chain seq x y z
N MET A 1 -25.98 -24.62 71.39
CA MET A 1 -24.95 -24.70 70.33
C MET A 1 -25.63 -24.66 68.96
N GLN A 2 -25.67 -23.50 68.30
CA GLN A 2 -26.10 -23.38 66.89
C GLN A 2 -24.92 -22.82 66.08
N ARG A 3 -24.45 -23.58 65.09
CA ARG A 3 -23.38 -23.16 64.17
C ARG A 3 -24.00 -22.45 62.97
N LEU A 4 -23.74 -21.16 62.80
CA LEU A 4 -24.07 -20.43 61.57
C LEU A 4 -23.19 -20.94 60.41
N LYS A 5 -23.82 -21.38 59.32
CA LYS A 5 -23.16 -21.67 58.04
C LYS A 5 -23.06 -20.38 57.23
N ILE A 6 -21.85 -19.84 57.10
CA ILE A 6 -21.54 -18.69 56.25
C ILE A 6 -21.29 -19.22 54.84
N TRP A 7 -22.17 -18.87 53.89
CA TRP A 7 -21.97 -19.16 52.47
C TRP A 7 -21.05 -18.10 51.86
N ARG A 8 -19.87 -18.51 51.40
CA ARG A 8 -18.96 -17.66 50.63
C ARG A 8 -19.43 -17.65 49.18
N THR A 9 -20.09 -16.57 48.76
CA THR A 9 -20.39 -16.32 47.35
C THR A 9 -19.08 -15.99 46.63
N SER A 10 -18.64 -16.90 45.77
CA SER A 10 -17.46 -16.66 44.92
C SER A 10 -17.89 -15.80 43.74
N THR A 11 -17.50 -14.53 43.74
CA THR A 11 -17.73 -13.62 42.62
C THR A 11 -16.68 -13.91 41.54
N LEU A 12 -17.10 -14.60 40.47
CA LEU A 12 -16.28 -14.79 39.26
C LEU A 12 -16.21 -13.46 38.50
N LEU A 13 -15.06 -12.79 38.55
CA LEU A 13 -14.74 -11.66 37.68
C LEU A 13 -14.39 -12.19 36.29
N LEU A 14 -15.34 -12.12 35.35
CA LEU A 14 -15.06 -12.30 33.92
C LEU A 14 -14.26 -11.08 33.42
N SER A 15 -12.96 -11.25 33.22
CA SER A 15 -12.15 -10.26 32.51
C SER A 15 -12.57 -10.22 31.04
N ALA A 16 -13.21 -9.14 30.61
CA ALA A 16 -13.48 -8.89 29.20
C ALA A 16 -12.15 -8.60 28.48
N TYR A 17 -11.59 -9.61 27.82
CA TYR A 17 -10.51 -9.41 26.86
C TYR A 17 -11.12 -8.74 25.63
N ALA A 18 -10.93 -7.42 25.50
CA ALA A 18 -11.25 -6.71 24.28
C ALA A 18 -10.36 -7.27 23.15
N CYS A 19 -10.97 -8.04 22.24
CA CYS A 19 -10.30 -8.52 21.05
C CYS A 19 -10.07 -7.33 20.12
N PHE A 20 -8.87 -6.75 20.15
CA PHE A 20 -8.46 -5.72 19.19
C PHE A 20 -8.23 -6.38 17.83
N LEU A 21 -9.31 -6.53 17.05
CA LEU A 21 -9.19 -6.84 15.64
C LEU A 21 -8.56 -5.63 14.93
N PRO A 22 -7.55 -5.83 14.07
CA PRO A 22 -7.01 -4.73 13.27
C PRO A 22 -8.14 -4.18 12.40
N ALA A 23 -8.36 -2.87 12.51
CA ALA A 23 -9.35 -2.18 11.68
C ALA A 23 -8.84 -2.08 10.25
N ALA A 24 -9.73 -2.27 9.28
CA ALA A 24 -9.43 -2.14 7.86
C ALA A 24 -8.85 -0.77 7.51
N ALA A 25 -8.08 -0.69 6.42
CA ALA A 25 -7.60 0.59 5.94
C ALA A 25 -8.78 1.47 5.52
N SER A 26 -8.71 2.75 5.88
CA SER A 26 -9.55 3.78 5.29
C SER A 26 -9.10 4.01 3.85
N VAL A 27 -9.91 3.56 2.88
CA VAL A 27 -9.73 3.82 1.45
C VAL A 27 -10.74 4.90 1.03
N VAL A 28 -10.26 6.11 0.79
CA VAL A 28 -11.11 7.28 0.52
C VAL A 28 -10.85 7.83 -0.86
N TYR A 29 -11.92 7.99 -1.65
CA TYR A 29 -11.87 8.64 -2.94
C TYR A 29 -12.20 10.14 -2.85
N ARG A 30 -11.42 10.95 -3.57
CA ARG A 30 -11.67 12.37 -3.80
C ARG A 30 -11.67 12.61 -5.31
N PRO A 31 -12.79 13.01 -5.91
CA PRO A 31 -12.85 13.36 -7.33
C PRO A 31 -11.93 14.52 -7.68
N ALA A 32 -11.70 14.71 -8.97
CA ALA A 32 -10.97 15.86 -9.45
C ALA A 32 -11.67 17.18 -9.06
N ALA A 33 -10.89 18.21 -8.74
CA ALA A 33 -11.42 19.52 -8.37
C ALA A 33 -10.48 20.63 -8.84
N GLY A 34 -10.96 21.48 -9.76
CA GLY A 34 -10.13 22.50 -10.40
C GLY A 34 -8.92 21.88 -11.10
N ASN A 35 -7.70 22.26 -10.71
CA ASN A 35 -6.46 21.70 -11.28
C ASN A 35 -5.95 20.46 -10.52
N ARG A 36 -6.73 19.88 -9.61
CA ARG A 36 -6.31 18.72 -8.82
C ARG A 36 -6.80 17.42 -9.48
N PRO A 37 -5.90 16.45 -9.76
CA PRO A 37 -6.30 15.12 -10.20
C PRO A 37 -7.16 14.40 -9.17
N PRO A 38 -7.96 13.40 -9.61
CA PRO A 38 -8.58 12.47 -8.68
C PRO A 38 -7.53 11.82 -7.77
N GLN A 39 -7.92 11.60 -6.52
CA GLN A 39 -7.06 11.05 -5.49
C GLN A 39 -7.75 9.93 -4.74
N ILE A 40 -7.05 8.81 -4.58
CA ILE A 40 -7.40 7.72 -3.68
C ILE A 40 -6.44 7.79 -2.50
N SER A 41 -6.94 7.77 -1.28
CA SER A 41 -6.12 7.77 -0.05
C SER A 41 -6.24 6.42 0.63
N ILE A 42 -5.12 5.78 0.94
CA ILE A 42 -5.07 4.53 1.72
C ILE A 42 -4.40 4.85 3.06
N LYS A 43 -5.15 4.69 4.15
CA LYS A 43 -4.66 4.93 5.51
C LYS A 43 -4.99 3.78 6.46
N GLY A 44 -4.00 3.29 7.21
CA GLY A 44 -4.19 2.20 8.19
C GLY A 44 -3.68 0.84 7.72
N ASP A 45 -4.16 -0.23 8.33
CA ASP A 45 -3.66 -1.58 8.11
C ASP A 45 -4.33 -2.25 6.91
N LEU A 46 -3.52 -2.87 6.04
CA LEU A 46 -3.98 -3.53 4.82
C LEU A 46 -4.59 -4.91 5.14
N VAL A 47 -5.89 -5.05 4.95
CA VAL A 47 -6.65 -6.28 5.21
C VAL A 47 -7.43 -6.75 3.99
N GLN A 48 -7.96 -7.97 4.02
CA GLN A 48 -8.54 -8.64 2.84
C GLN A 48 -9.66 -7.84 2.18
N THR A 49 -10.52 -7.18 2.95
CA THR A 49 -11.66 -6.39 2.46
C THR A 49 -11.24 -5.14 1.68
N ASP A 50 -10.00 -4.68 1.85
CA ASP A 50 -9.50 -3.48 1.17
C ASP A 50 -9.31 -3.71 -0.33
N ILE A 51 -9.14 -4.97 -0.78
CA ILE A 51 -8.96 -5.30 -2.20
C ILE A 51 -10.19 -4.90 -3.00
N GLU A 52 -11.37 -5.37 -2.58
CA GLU A 52 -12.63 -5.09 -3.28
C GLU A 52 -12.99 -3.61 -3.19
N THR A 53 -12.84 -3.02 -2.01
CA THR A 53 -13.09 -1.58 -1.79
C THR A 53 -12.21 -0.73 -2.70
N PHE A 54 -10.91 -1.03 -2.75
CA PHE A 54 -9.99 -0.32 -3.63
C PHE A 54 -10.32 -0.56 -5.11
N ALA A 55 -10.64 -1.78 -5.52
CA ALA A 55 -10.96 -2.10 -6.91
C ALA A 55 -12.15 -1.28 -7.43
N THR A 56 -13.24 -1.18 -6.64
CA THR A 56 -14.41 -0.37 -6.99
C THR A 56 -14.05 1.11 -7.10
N ILE A 57 -13.33 1.66 -6.10
CA ILE A 57 -12.91 3.06 -6.10
C ILE A 57 -11.96 3.36 -7.27
N ALA A 58 -11.02 2.47 -7.57
CA ALA A 58 -10.06 2.63 -8.64
C ALA A 58 -10.73 2.67 -10.01
N GLU A 59 -11.77 1.87 -10.22
CA GLU A 59 -12.54 1.91 -11.46
C GLU A 59 -13.28 3.24 -11.64
N THR A 60 -13.93 3.75 -10.59
CA THR A 60 -14.55 5.08 -10.61
C THR A 60 -13.52 6.18 -10.87
N ALA A 61 -12.39 6.16 -10.15
CA ALA A 61 -11.33 7.17 -10.33
C ALA A 61 -10.75 7.17 -11.74
N ARG A 62 -10.59 5.99 -12.35
CA ARG A 62 -10.13 5.83 -13.74
C ARG A 62 -11.12 6.44 -14.73
N GLN A 63 -12.42 6.21 -14.54
CA GLN A 63 -13.47 6.76 -15.40
C GLN A 63 -13.53 8.29 -15.28
N ASP A 64 -13.52 8.82 -14.06
CA ASP A 64 -13.51 10.27 -13.81
C ASP A 64 -12.28 10.95 -14.42
N ALA A 65 -11.09 10.34 -14.27
CA ALA A 65 -9.86 10.89 -14.83
C ALA A 65 -9.89 10.96 -16.37
N ALA A 66 -10.49 9.96 -17.03
CA ALA A 66 -10.62 9.93 -18.48
C ALA A 66 -11.54 11.04 -19.01
N THR A 67 -12.52 11.49 -18.23
CA THR A 67 -13.40 12.61 -18.58
C THR A 67 -12.79 13.97 -18.24
N PHE A 68 -12.00 14.04 -17.17
CA PHE A 68 -11.55 15.32 -16.60
C PHE A 68 -10.21 15.83 -17.12
N MET A 69 -9.26 14.95 -17.44
CA MET A 69 -7.93 15.37 -17.89
C MET A 69 -7.43 14.55 -19.08
N PRO A 70 -6.87 15.21 -20.12
CA PRO A 70 -6.27 14.52 -21.28
C PRO A 70 -5.19 13.49 -20.91
N ASN A 71 -4.65 13.59 -19.70
CA ASN A 71 -3.54 12.79 -19.20
C ASN A 71 -3.98 11.65 -18.27
N GLY A 72 -5.26 11.58 -17.88
CA GLY A 72 -5.82 10.48 -17.07
C GLY A 72 -5.16 10.24 -15.71
N LEU A 73 -4.44 11.21 -15.15
CA LEU A 73 -3.63 11.00 -13.95
C LEU A 73 -4.50 10.84 -12.68
N VAL A 74 -4.32 9.74 -11.97
CA VAL A 74 -4.89 9.50 -10.63
C VAL A 74 -3.76 9.30 -9.62
N ASN A 75 -3.87 9.94 -8.46
CA ASN A 75 -2.92 9.80 -7.36
C ASN A 75 -3.43 8.83 -6.30
N VAL A 76 -2.60 7.88 -5.89
CA VAL A 76 -2.81 7.03 -4.72
C VAL A 76 -1.88 7.49 -3.62
N THR A 77 -2.44 8.13 -2.59
CA THR A 77 -1.68 8.56 -1.41
C THR A 77 -1.66 7.48 -0.35
N LEU A 78 -0.49 7.27 0.27
CA LEU A 78 -0.19 6.15 1.15
C LEU A 78 0.24 6.65 2.53
N ASP A 79 -0.51 6.27 3.56
CA ASP A 79 -0.16 6.48 4.98
C ASP A 79 -0.49 5.20 5.77
N SER A 80 0.38 4.20 5.66
CA SER A 80 0.11 2.85 6.15
C SER A 80 1.35 2.22 6.78
N ARG A 81 1.13 1.54 7.91
CA ARG A 81 2.16 0.72 8.58
C ARG A 81 2.34 -0.65 7.95
N GLY A 82 1.56 -0.97 6.91
CA GLY A 82 1.55 -2.26 6.24
C GLY A 82 0.32 -3.08 6.61
N GLY A 83 0.49 -4.39 6.76
CA GLY A 83 -0.59 -5.36 6.92
C GLY A 83 -0.31 -6.61 6.09
N ASN A 84 -1.35 -7.16 5.49
CA ASN A 84 -1.24 -8.35 4.65
C ASN A 84 -0.50 -8.05 3.33
N ILE A 85 0.57 -8.78 3.05
CA ILE A 85 1.43 -8.56 1.88
C ILE A 85 0.71 -8.95 0.58
N TRP A 86 -0.10 -10.00 0.59
CA TRP A 86 -0.88 -10.40 -0.58
C TRP A 86 -1.96 -9.38 -0.92
N VAL A 87 -2.59 -8.76 0.09
CA VAL A 87 -3.50 -7.62 -0.09
C VAL A 87 -2.77 -6.45 -0.76
N ALA A 88 -1.63 -6.03 -0.23
CA ALA A 88 -0.82 -4.96 -0.79
C ALA A 88 -0.43 -5.24 -2.26
N MET A 89 0.03 -6.45 -2.54
CA MET A 89 0.42 -6.86 -3.89
C MET A 89 -0.78 -6.95 -4.86
N SER A 90 -1.98 -7.28 -4.37
CA SER A 90 -3.21 -7.35 -5.17
C SER A 90 -3.70 -5.96 -5.53
N ILE A 91 -3.82 -5.07 -4.55
CA ILE A 91 -4.13 -3.65 -4.75
C ILE A 91 -3.08 -3.01 -5.67
N GLY A 92 -1.80 -3.29 -5.44
CA GLY A 92 -0.72 -2.78 -6.26
C GLY A 92 -0.80 -3.22 -7.73
N ARG A 93 -1.28 -4.44 -8.03
CA ARG A 93 -1.51 -4.82 -9.44
C ARG A 93 -2.62 -3.99 -10.09
N ILE A 94 -3.64 -3.59 -9.35
CA ILE A 94 -4.69 -2.67 -9.84
C ILE A 94 -4.08 -1.28 -10.10
N ILE A 95 -3.29 -0.76 -9.17
CA ILE A 95 -2.54 0.51 -9.32
C ILE A 95 -1.71 0.51 -10.60
N ARG A 96 -0.93 -0.55 -10.81
CA ARG A 96 -0.07 -0.69 -12.01
C ARG A 96 -0.90 -0.81 -13.28
N LYS A 97 -1.95 -1.63 -13.28
CA LYS A 97 -2.84 -1.86 -14.43
C LYS A 97 -3.45 -0.55 -14.94
N TYR A 98 -3.79 0.36 -14.02
CA TYR A 98 -4.40 1.65 -14.35
C TYR A 98 -3.42 2.80 -14.45
N SER A 99 -2.11 2.54 -14.42
CA SER A 99 -1.09 3.59 -14.58
C SER A 99 -1.20 4.70 -13.51
N PHE A 100 -1.69 4.35 -12.32
CA PHE A 100 -1.84 5.32 -11.23
C PHE A 100 -0.48 5.71 -10.63
N MET A 101 -0.40 6.95 -10.14
CA MET A 101 0.76 7.43 -9.38
C MET A 101 0.64 7.02 -7.93
N THR A 102 1.76 6.75 -7.27
CA THR A 102 1.80 6.50 -5.83
C THR A 102 2.58 7.59 -5.11
N ARG A 103 2.07 8.00 -3.94
CA ARG A 103 2.60 9.16 -3.22
C ARG A 103 2.63 8.88 -1.72
N VAL A 104 3.79 9.08 -1.11
CA VAL A 104 3.92 9.21 0.34
C VAL A 104 4.12 10.68 0.64
N GLU A 105 3.06 11.36 1.08
CA GLU A 105 3.11 12.82 1.30
C GLU A 105 3.91 13.19 2.56
N VAL A 106 4.24 14.47 2.69
CA VAL A 106 4.91 14.99 3.89
C VAL A 106 4.05 14.70 5.13
N GLY A 107 4.68 14.17 6.18
CA GLY A 107 4.00 13.75 7.41
C GLY A 107 3.37 12.36 7.38
N ALA A 108 3.29 11.72 6.21
CA ALA A 108 2.83 10.33 6.07
C ALA A 108 3.99 9.33 6.17
N SER A 109 3.65 8.07 6.43
CA SER A 109 4.63 6.98 6.38
C SER A 109 4.11 5.77 5.62
N CYS A 110 5.01 5.10 4.91
CA CYS A 110 4.71 3.87 4.19
C CYS A 110 5.70 2.79 4.64
N VAL A 111 5.22 1.86 5.46
CA VAL A 111 6.07 0.85 6.11
C VAL A 111 5.63 -0.55 5.73
N SER A 112 6.58 -1.49 5.71
CA SER A 112 6.28 -2.92 5.56
C SER A 112 5.54 -3.22 4.26
N ALA A 113 4.37 -3.88 4.32
CA ALA A 113 3.56 -4.21 3.17
C ALA A 113 3.15 -2.99 2.32
N CYS A 114 3.04 -1.79 2.91
CA CYS A 114 2.74 -0.57 2.16
C CYS A 114 3.77 -0.30 1.03
N VAL A 115 5.03 -0.70 1.21
CA VAL A 115 6.09 -0.48 0.21
C VAL A 115 5.76 -1.18 -1.11
N TYR A 116 5.01 -2.28 -1.09
CA TYR A 116 4.54 -2.94 -2.30
C TYR A 116 3.49 -2.11 -3.05
N LEU A 117 2.63 -1.37 -2.35
CA LEU A 117 1.74 -0.37 -2.97
C LEU A 117 2.55 0.76 -3.59
N LEU A 118 3.53 1.32 -2.87
CA LEU A 118 4.40 2.38 -3.38
C LEU A 118 5.12 1.95 -4.66
N ALA A 119 5.70 0.74 -4.65
CA ALA A 119 6.37 0.14 -5.81
C ALA A 119 5.45 0.01 -7.03
N ALA A 120 4.14 -0.18 -6.83
CA ALA A 120 3.21 -0.35 -7.92
C ALA A 120 3.02 0.88 -8.80
N GLY A 121 3.21 2.09 -8.26
CA GLY A 121 2.95 3.33 -9.00
C GLY A 121 3.79 3.42 -10.27
N GLU A 122 3.16 3.86 -11.36
CA GLU A 122 3.90 4.07 -12.61
C GLU A 122 4.93 5.18 -12.42
N GLY A 123 4.50 6.26 -11.76
CA GLY A 123 5.33 7.29 -11.14
C GLY A 123 5.15 7.27 -9.63
N ARG A 124 6.22 7.64 -8.91
CA ARG A 124 6.34 7.45 -7.45
C ARG A 124 6.95 8.69 -6.84
N TYR A 125 6.25 9.27 -5.87
CA TYR A 125 6.71 10.42 -5.11
C TYR A 125 6.81 10.07 -3.63
N VAL A 126 7.91 10.48 -3.00
CA VAL A 126 8.14 10.28 -1.57
C VAL A 126 8.60 11.60 -0.95
N GLY A 127 7.67 12.29 -0.27
CA GLY A 127 7.96 13.41 0.63
C GLY A 127 7.89 13.04 2.12
N GLY A 128 7.27 11.90 2.44
CA GLY A 128 7.22 11.32 3.78
C GLY A 128 8.32 10.30 4.05
N ARG A 129 8.03 9.32 4.92
CA ARG A 129 9.00 8.30 5.34
C ARG A 129 8.66 6.91 4.79
N VAL A 130 9.68 6.18 4.34
CA VAL A 130 9.52 4.79 3.89
C VAL A 130 10.35 3.87 4.77
N GLY A 131 9.70 2.86 5.34
CA GLY A 131 10.33 1.90 6.23
C GLY A 131 10.21 0.48 5.69
N ILE A 132 11.31 -0.26 5.67
CA ILE A 132 11.32 -1.65 5.20
C ILE A 132 11.76 -2.62 6.30
N HIS A 133 11.20 -3.82 6.24
CA HIS A 133 11.65 -4.97 6.98
C HIS A 133 11.21 -6.27 6.27
N ARG A 134 11.74 -7.41 6.71
CA ARG A 134 11.31 -8.70 6.16
C ARG A 134 9.88 -9.05 6.60
N PRO A 135 9.08 -9.71 5.75
CA PRO A 135 7.74 -10.19 6.09
C PRO A 135 7.67 -10.97 7.41
N TYR A 136 6.57 -10.79 8.13
CA TYR A 136 6.17 -11.75 9.16
C TYR A 136 5.71 -13.05 8.47
N LEU A 137 6.04 -14.18 9.10
CA LEU A 137 5.38 -15.43 8.74
C LEU A 137 3.93 -15.38 9.23
N PRO A 138 2.95 -15.81 8.40
CA PRO A 138 1.58 -16.00 8.86
C PRO A 138 1.52 -16.90 10.08
N ASN A 139 0.64 -16.57 11.02
CA ASN A 139 0.30 -17.48 12.11
C ASN A 139 -0.94 -18.29 11.71
N ASP A 140 -0.73 -19.28 10.84
CA ASP A 140 -1.76 -20.12 10.21
C ASP A 140 -1.80 -21.55 10.79
N GLY A 141 -1.18 -21.76 11.95
CA GLY A 141 -1.09 -23.07 12.60
C GLY A 141 -0.02 -23.99 12.01
N VAL A 142 0.78 -23.54 11.03
CA VAL A 142 1.93 -24.31 10.54
C VAL A 142 3.00 -24.41 11.62
N THR A 143 3.25 -25.62 12.14
CA THR A 143 4.19 -25.83 13.27
C THR A 143 5.51 -26.46 12.86
N SER A 144 5.54 -27.30 11.82
CA SER A 144 6.78 -28.00 11.45
C SER A 144 7.84 -27.05 10.89
N ALA A 145 9.10 -27.24 11.30
CA ALA A 145 10.21 -26.40 10.86
C ALA A 145 10.39 -26.43 9.33
N ARG A 146 10.20 -27.61 8.70
CA ARG A 146 10.26 -27.77 7.25
C ARG A 146 9.17 -26.96 6.54
N ALA A 147 7.93 -26.99 7.03
CA ALA A 147 6.83 -26.25 6.43
C ALA A 147 7.00 -24.74 6.62
N LYS A 148 7.42 -24.27 7.81
CA LYS A 148 7.74 -22.85 8.04
C LYS A 148 8.85 -22.34 7.10
N LYS A 149 9.89 -23.14 6.90
CA LYS A 149 10.97 -22.82 5.95
C LYS A 149 10.45 -22.69 4.52
N ALA A 150 9.68 -23.68 4.04
CA ALA A 150 9.09 -23.64 2.71
C ALA A 150 8.14 -22.45 2.52
N GLN A 151 7.35 -22.12 3.54
CA GLN A 151 6.46 -20.95 3.53
C GLN A 151 7.27 -19.64 3.43
N TYR A 152 8.33 -19.50 4.22
CA TYR A 152 9.22 -18.34 4.16
C TYR A 152 9.85 -18.17 2.79
N GLU A 153 10.38 -19.26 2.21
CA GLU A 153 10.96 -19.28 0.88
C GLU A 153 9.93 -18.87 -0.20
N GLY A 154 8.70 -19.37 -0.09
CA GLY A 154 7.59 -19.00 -0.97
C GLY A 154 7.25 -17.51 -0.90
N ILE A 155 7.11 -16.94 0.31
CA ILE A 155 6.84 -15.51 0.50
C ILE A 155 7.97 -14.66 -0.09
N ASN A 156 9.23 -15.04 0.14
CA ASN A 156 10.37 -14.31 -0.41
C ASN A 156 10.40 -14.36 -1.95
N ALA A 157 10.13 -15.53 -2.53
CA ALA A 157 10.06 -15.67 -3.97
C ALA A 157 8.95 -14.79 -4.58
N GLN A 158 7.74 -14.83 -4.01
CA GLN A 158 6.60 -14.04 -4.47
C GLN A 158 6.83 -12.53 -4.35
N THR A 159 7.39 -12.06 -3.23
CA THR A 159 7.65 -10.64 -3.02
C THR A 159 8.79 -10.12 -3.87
N ARG A 160 9.84 -10.92 -4.08
CA ARG A 160 10.91 -10.59 -5.04
C ARG A 160 10.34 -10.47 -6.46
N GLN A 161 9.60 -11.48 -6.90
CA GLN A 161 8.99 -11.49 -8.23
C GLN A 161 8.08 -10.28 -8.43
N TYR A 162 7.26 -9.94 -7.44
CA TYR A 162 6.41 -8.75 -7.52
C TYR A 162 7.21 -7.46 -7.67
N LEU A 163 8.30 -7.27 -6.92
CA LEU A 163 9.13 -6.07 -7.05
C LEU A 163 9.79 -6.01 -8.44
N GLU A 164 10.21 -7.15 -8.99
CA GLU A 164 10.70 -7.27 -10.37
C GLU A 164 9.61 -6.91 -11.39
N GLU A 165 8.37 -7.42 -11.23
CA GLU A 165 7.20 -7.07 -12.06
C GLU A 165 6.91 -5.56 -12.04
N MET A 166 7.17 -4.87 -10.92
CA MET A 166 7.02 -3.43 -10.79
C MET A 166 8.24 -2.64 -11.30
N GLY A 167 9.29 -3.31 -11.78
CA GLY A 167 10.51 -2.69 -12.30
C GLY A 167 11.46 -2.16 -11.22
N LEU A 168 11.48 -2.79 -10.04
CA LEU A 168 12.41 -2.46 -8.95
C LEU A 168 13.56 -3.48 -8.91
N PRO A 169 14.76 -3.07 -8.47
CA PRO A 169 15.92 -3.95 -8.46
C PRO A 169 15.81 -4.99 -7.34
N LYS A 170 16.39 -6.16 -7.57
CA LYS A 170 16.54 -7.23 -6.57
C LYS A 170 17.20 -6.76 -5.26
N SER A 171 18.08 -5.76 -5.35
CA SER A 171 18.77 -5.18 -4.19
C SER A 171 17.81 -4.56 -3.16
N LEU A 172 16.63 -4.08 -3.58
CA LEU A 172 15.60 -3.63 -2.64
C LEU A 172 15.10 -4.81 -1.80
N HIS A 173 14.67 -5.89 -2.45
CA HIS A 173 14.18 -7.08 -1.76
C HIS A 173 15.23 -7.63 -0.79
N GLU A 174 16.48 -7.75 -1.23
CA GLU A 174 17.60 -8.20 -0.39
C GLU A 174 17.80 -7.30 0.84
N ARG A 175 17.66 -5.97 0.67
CA ARG A 175 17.74 -5.01 1.77
C ARG A 175 16.57 -5.16 2.75
N MET A 176 15.36 -5.44 2.26
CA MET A 176 14.20 -5.74 3.13
C MET A 176 14.48 -6.99 3.98
N MET A 177 14.98 -8.07 3.36
CA MET A 177 15.23 -9.36 4.03
C MET A 177 16.31 -9.30 5.12
N ARG A 178 17.24 -8.35 5.04
CA ARG A 178 18.29 -8.14 6.07
C ARG A 178 17.79 -7.45 7.34
N THR A 179 16.59 -6.85 7.30
CA THR A 179 16.03 -6.14 8.45
C THR A 179 15.06 -7.07 9.19
N PRO A 180 15.25 -7.33 10.50
CA PRO A 180 14.36 -8.16 11.32
C PRO A 180 12.90 -7.68 11.27
N PRO A 181 11.90 -8.57 11.46
CA PRO A 181 10.49 -8.23 11.26
C PRO A 181 9.97 -7.27 12.34
N ASP A 182 10.56 -7.30 13.53
CA ASP A 182 10.34 -6.42 14.68
C ASP A 182 11.13 -5.09 14.58
N GLY A 183 12.03 -4.98 13.60
CA GLY A 183 12.78 -3.76 13.30
C GLY A 183 12.19 -2.98 12.12
N VAL A 184 12.64 -1.74 11.95
CA VAL A 184 12.37 -0.94 10.75
C VAL A 184 13.64 -0.27 10.29
N ASN A 185 14.00 -0.49 9.02
CA ASN A 185 15.06 0.24 8.36
C ASN A 185 14.43 1.38 7.55
N TRP A 186 14.66 2.61 7.99
CA TRP A 186 14.15 3.81 7.33
C TRP A 186 15.07 4.20 6.18
N LEU A 187 14.51 4.25 4.97
CA LEU A 187 15.29 4.53 3.77
C LEU A 187 15.65 6.01 3.68
N SER A 188 16.91 6.29 3.37
CA SER A 188 17.38 7.63 2.99
C SER A 188 16.90 8.02 1.59
N ALA A 189 16.97 9.31 1.26
CA ALA A 189 16.65 9.80 -0.10
C ALA A 189 17.51 9.12 -1.18
N GLN A 190 18.78 8.86 -0.90
CA GLN A 190 19.68 8.16 -1.82
C GLN A 190 19.23 6.72 -2.05
N GLU A 191 18.84 6.00 -0.99
CA GLU A 191 18.35 4.63 -1.11
C GLU A 191 17.01 4.55 -1.81
N LEU A 192 16.09 5.49 -1.52
CA LEU A 192 14.82 5.62 -2.24
C LEU A 192 15.04 5.75 -3.75
N SER A 193 15.99 6.60 -4.15
CA SER A 193 16.37 6.75 -5.55
C SER A 193 17.06 5.50 -6.11
N ALA A 194 18.03 4.93 -5.39
CA ALA A 194 18.80 3.76 -5.85
C ALA A 194 17.92 2.50 -6.00
N PHE A 195 16.88 2.37 -5.18
CA PHE A 195 15.89 1.29 -5.28
C PHE A 195 14.75 1.62 -6.25
N GLY A 196 14.74 2.79 -6.87
CA GLY A 196 13.69 3.22 -7.79
C GLY A 196 12.34 3.48 -7.11
N LEU A 197 12.28 3.64 -5.79
CA LEU A 197 11.05 3.96 -5.05
C LEU A 197 10.60 5.41 -5.25
N THR A 198 11.47 6.25 -5.80
CA THR A 198 11.13 7.56 -6.36
C THR A 198 11.34 7.52 -7.87
N LYS A 199 10.28 7.82 -8.62
CA LYS A 199 10.30 7.84 -10.09
C LYS A 199 9.41 8.99 -10.55
N MET A 200 10.04 10.08 -10.97
CA MET A 200 9.32 11.18 -11.60
C MET A 200 8.94 10.76 -13.02
N ILE A 201 7.66 10.86 -13.37
CA ILE A 201 7.23 10.80 -14.76
C ILE A 201 7.07 12.24 -15.24
N PRO A 202 7.72 12.64 -16.36
CA PRO A 202 7.49 13.94 -16.95
C PRO A 202 6.00 14.16 -17.23
N PRO A 203 5.47 15.39 -17.11
CA PRO A 203 4.12 15.65 -17.61
C PRO A 203 4.07 15.27 -19.09
N PRO A 204 2.97 14.67 -19.58
CA PRO A 204 2.84 14.37 -21.00
C PRO A 204 2.93 15.68 -21.80
N PRO A 205 3.39 15.60 -23.06
CA PRO A 205 3.56 16.77 -23.91
C PRO A 205 2.23 17.53 -24.01
N LYS A 206 2.29 18.88 -23.98
CA LYS A 206 1.10 19.70 -24.22
C LYS A 206 0.49 19.30 -25.58
N PRO A 207 -0.85 19.21 -25.70
CA PRO A 207 -1.49 19.04 -27.00
C PRO A 207 -0.95 20.11 -27.95
N ALA A 208 -0.55 19.71 -29.15
CA ALA A 208 -0.14 20.68 -30.18
C ALA A 208 -1.29 21.68 -30.34
N SER A 209 -1.00 22.97 -30.14
CA SER A 209 -1.97 24.01 -30.47
C SER A 209 -2.32 23.83 -31.94
N LEU A 210 -3.59 23.51 -32.25
CA LEU A 210 -4.09 23.59 -33.61
C LEU A 210 -3.77 25.01 -34.08
N GLY A 211 -2.84 25.12 -35.03
CA GLY A 211 -2.55 26.39 -35.67
C GLY A 211 -3.84 26.97 -36.25
N PRO A 212 -3.93 28.31 -36.43
CA PRO A 212 -5.10 28.91 -37.04
C PRO A 212 -5.40 28.21 -38.37
N PRO A 213 -6.69 27.96 -38.69
CA PRO A 213 -7.05 27.33 -39.96
C PRO A 213 -6.41 28.12 -41.09
N VAL A 214 -5.67 27.43 -41.95
CA VAL A 214 -5.09 28.02 -43.15
C VAL A 214 -6.27 28.44 -44.02
N THR A 215 -6.62 29.72 -43.98
CA THR A 215 -7.57 30.31 -44.91
C THR A 215 -6.91 30.27 -46.27
N GLY A 216 -7.28 29.29 -47.10
CA GLY A 216 -6.95 29.30 -48.52
C GLY A 216 -7.42 30.62 -49.12
N SER A 217 -6.49 31.37 -49.69
CA SER A 217 -6.83 32.52 -50.54
C SER A 217 -7.30 32.01 -51.91
N PRO A 218 -8.19 32.76 -52.59
CA PRO A 218 -8.97 32.29 -53.75
C PRO A 218 -8.15 31.96 -54.99
#